data_AF-A0A955X870-F1
#
_entry.id   AF-A0A955X870-F1
#
_cell.length_a   1.000
_cell.length_b   1.000
_cell.length_c   1.000
_cell.angle_alpha   90.00
_cell.angle_beta   90.00
_cell.angle_gamma   90.00
#
_symmetry.space_group_name_H-M   'P 1'
#
loop_
_entity.id
_entity.type
_entity.pdbx_description
1 polymer ?
#
loop_
_entity_poly.entity_id
_entity_poly.type
_entity_poly.pdbx_seq_one_letter_code
_entity_poly.pdbx_strand_id
1 'polypeptide(L)'
;RLPFALFPMAVVGPLVFLALWPWMWFDLFPRVGQYVGFHLHHYGIYFLYFGTIYDKDPFAPWHAPFTMATITVPVATTLLAAFGLWLGRTAIWSRIARPTAYGEGYRREGDLLLYSVLNAAVAILVVALSGGPKYGGAKLFMPFFPFWCLLAGYGALRLYEAAQEALPRPWARVVPITATALAVVASAGLQLRFGGYALSEYNALAGGLRGATATGFERQYYDIAFRDLVAWLNEHAPKNARVHFLPNNWEYVRTYKWYRQGGELRDDIQVTQAPGQAQLIIVTHERRFARYGNDLLQHRKYEVLEEKVVDSVPIWSVLKVR
;
A
#
# COMPACT_ATOMS: atom_id res chain seq x y z
N ARG A 1 -33.00 -19.73 -5.99
CA ARG A 1 -32.29 -20.69 -5.10
C ARG A 1 -31.07 -19.96 -4.54
N LEU A 2 -30.83 -19.99 -3.23
CA LEU A 2 -29.58 -19.44 -2.69
C LEU A 2 -28.41 -20.21 -3.32
N PRO A 3 -27.38 -19.53 -3.85
CA PRO A 3 -26.17 -20.19 -4.30
C PRO A 3 -25.55 -20.98 -3.15
N PHE A 4 -25.26 -22.26 -3.37
CA PHE A 4 -24.62 -23.10 -2.34
C PHE A 4 -23.33 -22.45 -1.83
N ALA A 5 -22.59 -21.72 -2.69
CA ALA A 5 -21.38 -20.98 -2.35
C ALA A 5 -21.54 -19.96 -1.20
N LEU A 6 -22.74 -19.43 -0.95
CA LEU A 6 -22.96 -18.53 0.19
C LEU A 6 -22.79 -19.25 1.54
N PHE A 7 -23.11 -20.53 1.60
CA PHE A 7 -22.94 -21.33 2.81
C PHE A 7 -21.46 -21.51 3.23
N PRO A 8 -20.55 -22.03 2.37
CA PRO A 8 -19.14 -22.09 2.71
C PRO A 8 -18.54 -20.68 2.88
N MET A 9 -19.01 -19.64 2.19
CA MET A 9 -18.53 -18.27 2.48
C MET A 9 -18.88 -17.84 3.92
N ALA A 10 -20.10 -18.11 4.37
CA ALA A 10 -20.55 -17.77 5.72
C ALA A 10 -19.93 -18.64 6.82
N VAL A 11 -19.45 -19.84 6.50
CA VAL A 11 -18.88 -20.80 7.48
C VAL A 11 -17.36 -20.82 7.43
N VAL A 12 -16.77 -21.04 6.26
CA VAL A 12 -15.31 -21.17 6.08
C VAL A 12 -14.61 -19.84 6.36
N GLY A 13 -15.18 -18.71 5.95
CA GLY A 13 -14.59 -17.38 6.20
C GLY A 13 -14.33 -17.12 7.70
N PRO A 14 -15.37 -17.20 8.56
CA PRO A 14 -15.19 -17.07 10.01
C PRO A 14 -14.26 -18.12 10.62
N LEU A 15 -14.31 -19.37 10.16
CA LEU A 15 -13.40 -20.42 10.64
C LEU A 15 -11.94 -20.10 10.30
N VAL A 16 -11.65 -19.63 9.08
CA VAL A 16 -10.32 -19.19 8.67
C VAL A 16 -9.88 -17.96 9.46
N PHE A 17 -10.77 -16.98 9.67
CA PHE A 17 -10.49 -15.80 10.48
C PHE A 17 -10.10 -16.16 11.92
N LEU A 18 -10.81 -17.10 12.54
CA LEU A 18 -10.46 -17.61 13.86
C LEU A 18 -9.17 -18.42 13.83
N ALA A 19 -9.02 -19.34 12.88
CA ALA A 19 -7.85 -20.21 12.78
C ALA A 19 -6.54 -19.45 12.49
N LEU A 20 -6.59 -18.32 11.79
CA LEU A 20 -5.40 -17.55 11.41
C LEU A 20 -5.12 -16.34 12.30
N TRP A 21 -5.93 -16.10 13.34
CA TRP A 21 -5.71 -14.99 14.27
C TRP A 21 -5.50 -15.49 15.70
N PRO A 22 -4.24 -15.76 16.11
CA PRO A 22 -3.93 -16.28 17.45
C PRO A 22 -4.40 -15.41 18.60
N TRP A 23 -4.50 -14.11 18.36
CA TRP A 23 -5.08 -13.20 19.33
C TRP A 23 -6.54 -13.53 19.62
N MET A 24 -7.31 -14.19 18.76
CA MET A 24 -8.70 -14.58 19.07
C MET A 24 -8.83 -15.87 19.87
N TRP A 25 -7.78 -16.69 19.94
CA TRP A 25 -7.87 -18.05 20.50
C TRP A 25 -8.09 -18.08 22.00
N PHE A 26 -7.58 -17.07 22.70
CA PHE A 26 -7.76 -16.88 24.13
C PHE A 26 -8.79 -15.78 24.34
N ASP A 27 -9.74 -15.94 25.26
CA ASP A 27 -10.79 -14.95 25.54
C ASP A 27 -11.62 -14.55 24.29
N LEU A 28 -12.04 -15.55 23.50
CA LEU A 28 -12.68 -15.36 22.20
C LEU A 28 -13.81 -14.31 22.23
N PHE A 29 -14.82 -14.50 23.08
CA PHE A 29 -15.98 -13.60 23.10
C PHE A 29 -15.62 -12.16 23.50
N PRO A 30 -14.84 -11.92 24.59
CA PRO A 30 -14.32 -10.58 24.88
C PRO A 30 -13.55 -9.94 23.71
N ARG A 31 -12.68 -10.69 23.04
CA ARG A 31 -11.85 -10.16 21.95
C ARG A 31 -12.62 -9.90 20.66
N VAL A 32 -13.64 -10.70 20.37
CA VAL A 32 -14.62 -10.41 19.32
C VAL A 32 -15.36 -9.10 19.63
N GLY A 33 -15.80 -8.90 20.88
CA GLY A 33 -16.41 -7.63 21.31
C GLY A 33 -15.47 -6.43 21.14
N GLN A 34 -14.20 -6.57 21.54
CA GLN A 34 -13.17 -5.54 21.34
C GLN A 34 -12.93 -5.25 19.85
N TYR A 35 -12.85 -6.29 19.01
CA TYR A 35 -12.68 -6.16 17.57
C TYR A 35 -13.84 -5.39 16.93
N VAL A 36 -15.08 -5.78 17.21
CA VAL A 36 -16.27 -5.10 16.68
C VAL A 36 -16.31 -3.66 17.20
N GLY A 37 -16.09 -3.45 18.50
CA GLY A 37 -16.08 -2.13 19.11
C GLY A 37 -15.04 -1.19 18.49
N PHE A 38 -13.83 -1.69 18.21
CA PHE A 38 -12.77 -0.94 17.54
C PHE A 38 -13.16 -0.53 16.11
N HIS A 39 -13.75 -1.44 15.32
CA HIS A 39 -14.12 -1.13 13.93
C HIS A 39 -15.34 -0.21 13.82
N LEU A 40 -16.25 -0.24 14.81
CA LEU A 40 -17.40 0.68 14.85
C LEU A 40 -17.03 2.10 15.31
N HIS A 41 -15.94 2.26 16.08
CA HIS A 41 -15.53 3.54 16.66
C HIS A 41 -14.12 3.96 16.24
N HIS A 42 -13.67 3.49 15.08
CA HIS A 42 -12.32 3.75 14.60
C HIS A 42 -12.11 5.27 14.39
N TYR A 43 -10.99 5.80 14.88
CA TYR A 43 -10.64 7.21 14.71
C TYR A 43 -10.32 7.53 13.24
N GLY A 44 -10.51 8.79 12.83
CA GLY A 44 -10.16 9.24 11.49
C GLY A 44 -8.64 9.16 11.26
N ILE A 45 -8.21 8.60 10.13
CA ILE A 45 -6.82 8.65 9.69
C ILE A 45 -6.76 9.57 8.48
N TYR A 46 -5.90 10.59 8.55
CA TYR A 46 -5.72 11.53 7.47
C TYR A 46 -5.20 10.88 6.19
N PHE A 47 -5.69 11.38 5.06
CA PHE A 47 -5.27 10.99 3.72
C PHE A 47 -4.96 12.22 2.88
N LEU A 48 -3.69 12.36 2.49
CA LEU A 48 -3.26 13.41 1.58
C LEU A 48 -3.45 12.96 0.14
N TYR A 49 -4.21 13.74 -0.61
CA TYR A 49 -4.59 13.42 -1.98
C TYR A 49 -4.67 14.68 -2.83
N PHE A 50 -3.82 14.78 -3.84
CA PHE A 50 -3.65 15.99 -4.67
C PHE A 50 -3.49 17.28 -3.85
N GLY A 51 -2.69 17.21 -2.77
CA GLY A 51 -2.40 18.35 -1.90
C GLY A 51 -3.50 18.68 -0.88
N THR A 52 -4.65 18.00 -0.94
CA THR A 52 -5.74 18.17 0.01
C THR A 52 -5.68 17.08 1.08
N ILE A 53 -5.82 17.47 2.34
CA ILE A 53 -5.88 16.54 3.48
C ILE A 53 -7.36 16.19 3.71
N TYR A 54 -7.69 14.91 3.56
CA TYR A 54 -9.01 14.36 3.84
C TYR A 54 -9.03 13.65 5.20
N ASP A 55 -10.16 13.77 5.91
CA ASP A 55 -10.45 13.12 7.19
C ASP A 55 -11.87 12.52 7.14
N LYS A 56 -12.65 12.61 8.22
CA LYS A 56 -14.06 12.19 8.27
C LYS A 56 -15.01 13.11 7.53
N ASP A 57 -14.68 14.39 7.43
CA ASP A 57 -15.57 15.40 6.86
C ASP A 57 -14.75 16.47 6.11
N PRO A 58 -14.57 16.34 4.78
CA PRO A 58 -15.05 15.26 3.92
C PRO A 58 -14.09 14.05 3.88
N PHE A 59 -14.65 12.87 3.59
CA PHE A 59 -13.86 11.74 3.11
C PHE A 59 -13.27 12.01 1.72
N ALA A 60 -12.18 11.31 1.40
CA ALA A 60 -11.57 11.39 0.08
C ALA A 60 -12.57 10.99 -1.04
N PRO A 61 -12.39 11.52 -2.26
CA PRO A 61 -13.33 11.29 -3.35
C PRO A 61 -13.34 9.82 -3.78
N TRP A 62 -14.45 9.40 -4.38
CA TRP A 62 -14.67 8.00 -4.80
C TRP A 62 -13.59 7.47 -5.75
N HIS A 63 -12.97 8.35 -6.54
CA HIS A 63 -11.95 7.96 -7.51
C HIS A 63 -10.56 7.74 -6.88
N ALA A 64 -10.35 8.09 -5.60
CA ALA A 64 -9.05 8.00 -4.94
C ALA A 64 -8.45 6.58 -4.95
N PRO A 65 -9.19 5.48 -4.65
CA PRO A 65 -8.64 4.13 -4.73
C PRO A 65 -8.15 3.76 -6.14
N PHE A 66 -8.89 4.16 -7.17
CA PHE A 66 -8.51 3.93 -8.56
C PHE A 66 -7.24 4.68 -8.92
N THR A 67 -7.16 5.96 -8.54
CA THR A 67 -5.94 6.75 -8.74
C THR A 67 -4.74 6.12 -8.04
N MET A 68 -4.89 5.73 -6.77
CA MET A 68 -3.83 5.03 -6.04
C MET A 68 -3.40 3.75 -6.75
N ALA A 69 -4.34 2.89 -7.16
CA ALA A 69 -4.02 1.69 -7.92
C ALA A 69 -3.25 2.01 -9.23
N THR A 70 -3.66 3.04 -9.95
CA THR A 70 -3.01 3.46 -11.21
C THR A 70 -1.58 3.94 -11.00
N ILE A 71 -1.29 4.65 -9.90
CA ILE A 71 0.01 5.28 -9.69
C ILE A 71 0.99 4.46 -8.83
N THR A 72 0.54 3.41 -8.14
CA THR A 72 1.40 2.56 -7.30
C THR A 72 1.62 1.16 -7.85
N VAL A 73 0.88 0.74 -8.89
CA VAL A 73 1.12 -0.55 -9.57
C VAL A 73 2.12 -0.35 -10.71
N PRO A 74 3.10 -1.24 -10.95
CA PRO A 74 3.99 -1.12 -12.10
C PRO A 74 3.24 -0.91 -13.42
N VAL A 75 3.68 0.07 -14.22
CA VAL A 75 2.97 0.49 -15.44
C VAL A 75 2.72 -0.67 -16.40
N ALA A 76 3.74 -1.54 -16.59
CA ALA A 76 3.61 -2.73 -17.42
C ALA A 76 2.48 -3.65 -16.96
N THR A 77 2.38 -3.91 -15.65
CA THR A 77 1.31 -4.72 -15.06
C THR A 77 -0.06 -4.09 -15.30
N THR A 78 -0.19 -2.77 -15.12
CA THR A 78 -1.45 -2.05 -15.38
C THR A 78 -1.85 -2.10 -16.86
N LEU A 79 -0.91 -1.91 -17.78
CA LEU A 79 -1.18 -1.99 -19.22
C LEU A 79 -1.56 -3.41 -19.65
N LEU A 80 -0.84 -4.43 -19.16
CA LEU A 80 -1.15 -5.82 -19.43
C LEU A 80 -2.53 -6.21 -18.88
N ALA A 81 -2.89 -5.76 -17.68
CA ALA A 81 -4.20 -6.02 -17.10
C ALA A 81 -5.33 -5.36 -17.89
N ALA A 82 -5.15 -4.10 -18.31
CA ALA A 82 -6.10 -3.39 -19.16
C ALA A 82 -6.26 -4.09 -20.52
N PHE A 83 -5.16 -4.54 -21.12
CA PHE A 83 -5.16 -5.28 -22.37
C PHE A 83 -5.82 -6.66 -22.23
N GLY A 84 -5.53 -7.37 -21.14
CA GLY A 84 -6.17 -8.64 -20.80
C GLY A 84 -7.67 -8.49 -20.60
N LEU A 85 -8.11 -7.45 -19.90
CA LEU A 85 -9.54 -7.13 -19.77
C LEU A 85 -10.18 -6.84 -21.13
N TRP A 86 -9.51 -6.05 -21.97
CA TRP A 86 -10.00 -5.73 -23.31
C TRP A 86 -10.13 -6.98 -24.17
N LEU A 87 -9.10 -7.82 -24.27
CA LEU A 87 -9.15 -9.06 -25.05
C LEU A 87 -10.13 -10.09 -24.50
N GLY A 88 -10.23 -10.17 -23.17
CA GLY A 88 -11.13 -11.09 -22.47
C GLY A 88 -12.60 -10.66 -22.51
N ARG A 89 -12.90 -9.45 -22.99
CA ARG A 89 -14.25 -8.87 -22.90
C ARG A 89 -15.32 -9.77 -23.50
N THR A 90 -15.06 -10.39 -24.65
CA THR A 90 -16.04 -11.27 -25.31
C THR A 90 -16.32 -12.49 -24.44
N ALA A 91 -15.28 -13.16 -23.94
CA ALA A 91 -15.39 -14.31 -23.03
C ALA A 91 -16.09 -13.97 -21.71
N ILE A 92 -15.89 -12.78 -21.19
CA ILE A 92 -16.62 -12.28 -20.02
C ILE A 92 -18.09 -12.06 -20.37
N TRP A 93 -18.39 -11.34 -21.45
CA TRP A 93 -19.74 -10.99 -21.87
C TRP A 93 -20.60 -12.21 -22.19
N SER A 94 -20.05 -13.17 -22.91
CA SER A 94 -20.77 -14.42 -23.18
C SER A 94 -21.06 -15.22 -21.93
N ARG A 95 -20.14 -15.22 -20.97
CA ARG A 95 -20.30 -15.94 -19.72
C ARG A 95 -21.41 -15.32 -18.87
N ILE A 96 -21.54 -13.99 -18.92
CA ILE A 96 -22.66 -13.25 -18.35
C ILE A 96 -23.95 -13.59 -19.10
N ALA A 97 -23.94 -13.58 -20.43
CA ALA A 97 -25.13 -13.80 -21.26
C ALA A 97 -25.66 -15.24 -21.21
N ARG A 98 -24.79 -16.24 -20.95
CA ARG A 98 -25.14 -17.66 -20.95
C ARG A 98 -24.70 -18.34 -19.63
N PRO A 99 -25.34 -18.01 -18.50
CA PRO A 99 -24.88 -18.46 -17.19
C PRO A 99 -25.03 -19.96 -16.92
N THR A 100 -25.88 -20.66 -17.69
CA THR A 100 -26.23 -22.08 -17.50
C THR A 100 -25.64 -23.02 -18.56
N ALA A 101 -24.97 -22.51 -19.60
CA ALA A 101 -24.41 -23.34 -20.68
C ALA A 101 -23.18 -24.13 -20.18
N TYR A 102 -23.24 -25.46 -20.18
CA TYR A 102 -22.18 -26.36 -19.70
C TYR A 102 -21.39 -26.95 -20.89
N GLY A 103 -20.05 -26.94 -20.83
CA GLY A 103 -19.20 -27.79 -21.69
C GLY A 103 -18.36 -27.12 -22.80
N GLU A 104 -18.46 -25.82 -23.07
CA GLU A 104 -17.66 -25.18 -24.13
C GLU A 104 -16.31 -24.65 -23.61
N GLY A 105 -15.21 -24.79 -24.36
CA GLY A 105 -13.86 -24.33 -23.96
C GLY A 105 -13.79 -22.84 -23.61
N TYR A 106 -14.66 -22.04 -24.23
CA TYR A 106 -14.90 -20.63 -23.95
C TYR A 106 -15.35 -20.34 -22.50
N ARG A 107 -15.92 -21.34 -21.81
CA ARG A 107 -16.37 -21.24 -20.43
C ARG A 107 -15.22 -21.17 -19.43
N ARG A 108 -14.12 -21.93 -19.61
CA ARG A 108 -13.01 -21.95 -18.63
C ARG A 108 -12.33 -20.60 -18.53
N GLU A 109 -12.11 -19.98 -19.68
CA GLU A 109 -11.50 -18.66 -19.77
C GLU A 109 -12.46 -17.57 -19.27
N GLY A 110 -13.71 -17.58 -19.73
CA GLY A 110 -14.74 -16.65 -19.26
C GLY A 110 -15.03 -16.76 -17.76
N ASP A 111 -15.01 -17.96 -17.18
CA ASP A 111 -15.20 -18.21 -15.74
C ASP A 111 -14.10 -17.52 -14.92
N LEU A 112 -12.82 -17.77 -15.24
CA LEU A 112 -11.69 -17.19 -14.51
C LEU A 112 -11.62 -15.67 -14.68
N LEU A 113 -11.86 -15.17 -15.89
CA LEU A 113 -11.84 -13.73 -16.18
C LEU A 113 -12.99 -13.01 -15.49
N LEU A 114 -14.21 -13.54 -15.55
CA LEU A 114 -15.36 -12.96 -14.85
C LEU A 114 -15.15 -13.00 -13.33
N TYR A 115 -14.63 -14.12 -12.79
CA TYR A 115 -14.26 -14.23 -11.39
C TYR A 115 -13.24 -13.15 -11.00
N SER A 116 -12.19 -12.96 -11.80
CA SER A 116 -11.14 -11.97 -11.54
C SER A 116 -11.71 -10.54 -11.56
N VAL A 117 -12.52 -10.20 -12.58
CA VAL A 117 -13.14 -8.89 -12.70
C VAL A 117 -14.09 -8.60 -11.54
N LEU A 118 -14.96 -9.55 -11.17
CA LEU A 118 -15.91 -9.35 -10.08
C LEU A 118 -15.20 -9.15 -8.74
N ASN A 119 -14.19 -9.96 -8.43
CA ASN A 119 -13.47 -9.81 -7.16
C ASN A 119 -12.60 -8.54 -7.13
N ALA A 120 -11.92 -8.19 -8.23
CA ALA A 120 -11.21 -6.92 -8.34
C ALA A 120 -12.18 -5.74 -8.15
N ALA A 121 -13.33 -5.77 -8.83
CA ALA A 121 -14.35 -4.74 -8.73
C ALA A 121 -14.87 -4.61 -7.30
N VAL A 122 -15.28 -5.71 -6.65
CA VAL A 122 -15.76 -5.69 -5.26
C VAL A 122 -14.69 -5.12 -4.33
N ALA A 123 -13.44 -5.58 -4.44
CA ALA A 123 -12.35 -5.16 -3.56
C ALA A 123 -12.10 -3.64 -3.62
N ILE A 124 -12.14 -3.03 -4.80
CA ILE A 124 -11.88 -1.59 -4.95
C ILE A 124 -13.15 -0.73 -4.81
N LEU A 125 -14.31 -1.20 -5.30
CA LEU A 125 -15.57 -0.46 -5.26
C LEU A 125 -16.13 -0.32 -3.85
N VAL A 126 -15.96 -1.33 -2.99
CA VAL A 126 -16.37 -1.22 -1.58
C VAL A 126 -15.65 -0.05 -0.92
N VAL A 127 -14.36 0.13 -1.17
CA VAL A 127 -13.60 1.28 -0.65
C VAL A 127 -14.03 2.57 -1.33
N ALA A 128 -14.06 2.59 -2.66
CA ALA A 128 -14.39 3.77 -3.47
C ALA A 128 -15.76 4.36 -3.13
N LEU A 129 -16.77 3.49 -3.00
CA LEU A 129 -18.17 3.87 -2.79
C LEU A 129 -18.57 3.88 -1.31
N SER A 130 -17.70 3.42 -0.41
CA SER A 130 -17.96 3.59 1.02
C SER A 130 -17.99 5.07 1.40
N GLY A 131 -18.99 5.46 2.18
CA GLY A 131 -19.02 6.71 2.92
C GLY A 131 -18.14 6.66 4.17
N GLY A 132 -17.00 5.96 4.10
CA GLY A 132 -16.07 5.77 5.21
C GLY A 132 -14.66 6.28 4.89
N PRO A 133 -13.77 6.27 5.91
CA PRO A 133 -12.39 6.73 5.78
C PRO A 133 -11.62 6.02 4.66
N LYS A 134 -11.08 6.80 3.72
CA LYS A 134 -10.17 6.31 2.68
C LYS A 134 -8.75 6.69 3.08
N TYR A 135 -8.15 5.90 3.95
CA TYR A 135 -6.79 6.14 4.44
C TYR A 135 -5.80 5.10 3.94
N GLY A 136 -4.54 5.50 4.00
CA GLY A 136 -3.43 4.59 3.86
C GLY A 136 -3.16 4.10 2.44
N GLY A 137 -3.54 4.89 1.44
CA GLY A 137 -3.27 4.63 0.03
C GLY A 137 -3.88 3.31 -0.43
N ALA A 138 -3.03 2.37 -0.86
CA ALA A 138 -3.43 1.07 -1.38
C ALA A 138 -3.99 0.08 -0.33
N LYS A 139 -3.80 0.36 0.96
CA LYS A 139 -4.04 -0.61 2.04
C LYS A 139 -5.47 -1.17 2.07
N LEU A 140 -6.45 -0.29 1.91
CA LEU A 140 -7.86 -0.66 2.10
C LEU A 140 -8.41 -1.56 0.98
N PHE A 141 -7.80 -1.52 -0.20
CA PHE A 141 -8.21 -2.32 -1.35
C PHE A 141 -7.13 -3.31 -1.79
N MET A 142 -6.17 -3.67 -0.92
CA MET A 142 -5.12 -4.66 -1.24
C MET A 142 -5.64 -5.97 -1.88
N PRO A 143 -6.82 -6.51 -1.51
CA PRO A 143 -7.38 -7.67 -2.19
C PRO A 143 -7.63 -7.50 -3.69
N PHE A 144 -7.62 -6.27 -4.23
CA PHE A 144 -7.69 -5.97 -5.65
C PHE A 144 -6.51 -6.55 -6.44
N PHE A 145 -5.29 -6.47 -5.89
CA PHE A 145 -4.06 -6.70 -6.66
C PHE A 145 -3.91 -8.12 -7.20
N PRO A 146 -4.21 -9.21 -6.46
CA PRO A 146 -4.11 -10.56 -7.01
C PRO A 146 -4.98 -10.77 -8.25
N PHE A 147 -6.20 -10.23 -8.26
CA PHE A 147 -7.10 -10.36 -9.41
C PHE A 147 -6.69 -9.46 -10.58
N TRP A 148 -6.14 -8.28 -10.30
CA TRP A 148 -5.54 -7.43 -11.32
C TRP A 148 -4.33 -8.11 -11.97
N CYS A 149 -3.51 -8.82 -11.20
CA CYS A 149 -2.40 -9.62 -11.71
C CYS A 149 -2.85 -10.81 -12.57
N LEU A 150 -3.99 -11.45 -12.25
CA LEU A 150 -4.56 -12.49 -13.12
C LEU A 150 -4.94 -11.94 -14.49
N LEU A 151 -5.54 -10.74 -14.54
CA LEU A 151 -5.84 -10.05 -15.79
C LEU A 151 -4.56 -9.68 -16.55
N ALA A 152 -3.50 -9.24 -15.84
CA ALA A 152 -2.20 -8.95 -16.44
C ALA A 152 -1.56 -10.20 -17.05
N GLY A 153 -1.60 -11.33 -16.33
CA GLY A 153 -1.08 -12.61 -16.83
C GLY A 153 -1.83 -13.08 -18.08
N TYR A 154 -3.16 -12.92 -18.11
CA TYR A 154 -3.95 -13.21 -19.29
C TYR A 154 -3.61 -12.28 -20.47
N GLY A 155 -3.44 -10.98 -20.24
CA GLY A 155 -2.98 -10.03 -21.26
C GLY A 155 -1.61 -10.40 -21.84
N ALA A 156 -0.66 -10.81 -20.98
CA ALA A 156 0.66 -11.28 -21.39
C ALA A 156 0.59 -12.57 -22.22
N LEU A 157 -0.25 -13.53 -21.82
CA LEU A 157 -0.48 -14.76 -22.58
C LEU A 157 -0.98 -14.45 -24.00
N ARG A 158 -1.94 -13.55 -24.14
CA ARG A 158 -2.47 -13.18 -25.46
C ARG A 158 -1.45 -12.46 -26.34
N LEU A 159 -0.60 -11.62 -25.75
CA LEU A 159 0.52 -11.03 -26.49
C LEU A 159 1.52 -12.09 -26.95
N TYR A 160 1.79 -13.10 -26.11
CA TYR A 160 2.65 -14.22 -26.47
C TYR A 160 2.07 -15.02 -27.64
N GLU A 161 0.78 -15.35 -27.61
CA GLU A 161 0.08 -16.04 -28.70
C GLU A 161 0.10 -15.22 -30.00
N ALA A 162 -0.24 -13.94 -29.94
CA ALA A 162 -0.20 -13.04 -31.10
C ALA A 162 1.22 -12.91 -31.68
N ALA A 163 2.26 -12.87 -30.84
CA ALA A 163 3.64 -12.84 -31.27
C ALA A 163 4.06 -14.14 -31.98
N GLN A 164 3.54 -15.30 -31.55
CA GLN A 164 3.78 -16.58 -32.23
C GLN A 164 3.17 -16.64 -33.63
N GLU A 165 2.03 -15.99 -33.83
CA GLU A 165 1.36 -15.93 -35.14
C GLU A 165 2.01 -14.90 -36.07
N ALA A 166 2.43 -13.76 -35.53
CA ALA A 166 2.90 -12.63 -36.33
C ALA A 166 4.41 -12.64 -36.64
N LEU A 167 5.24 -13.34 -35.84
CA LEU A 167 6.70 -13.28 -35.96
C LEU A 167 7.32 -14.60 -36.46
N PRO A 168 8.47 -14.54 -37.16
CA PRO A 168 9.25 -15.73 -37.47
C PRO A 168 9.67 -16.50 -36.21
N ARG A 169 9.79 -17.83 -36.32
CA ARG A 169 10.00 -18.79 -35.20
C ARG A 169 11.00 -18.38 -34.10
N PRO A 170 12.21 -17.84 -34.37
CA PRO A 170 13.09 -17.43 -33.27
C PRO A 170 12.52 -16.23 -32.50
N TRP A 171 11.96 -15.25 -33.20
CA TRP A 171 11.41 -14.02 -32.62
C TRP A 171 10.09 -14.23 -31.89
N ALA A 172 9.25 -15.14 -32.39
CA ALA A 172 8.00 -15.59 -31.76
C ALA A 172 8.17 -16.06 -30.31
N ARG A 173 9.33 -16.62 -29.96
CA ARG A 173 9.66 -17.03 -28.58
C ARG A 173 10.44 -15.96 -27.83
N VAL A 174 11.46 -15.39 -28.47
CA VAL A 174 12.41 -14.49 -27.81
C VAL A 174 11.74 -13.19 -27.36
N VAL A 175 10.91 -12.56 -28.20
CA VAL A 175 10.29 -11.26 -27.91
C VAL A 175 9.42 -11.29 -26.65
N PRO A 176 8.42 -12.18 -26.53
CA PRO A 176 7.54 -12.15 -25.36
C PRO A 176 8.21 -12.67 -24.08
N ILE A 177 9.16 -13.62 -24.18
CA ILE A 177 9.98 -14.05 -23.03
C ILE A 177 10.83 -12.88 -22.54
N THR A 178 11.52 -12.17 -23.43
CA THR A 178 12.35 -11.02 -23.08
C THR A 178 11.49 -9.90 -22.48
N ALA A 179 10.33 -9.59 -23.07
CA ALA A 179 9.42 -8.59 -22.54
C ALA A 179 8.93 -8.94 -21.13
N THR A 180 8.56 -10.21 -20.90
CA THR A 180 8.15 -10.70 -19.57
C THR A 180 9.31 -10.61 -18.56
N ALA A 181 10.51 -11.04 -18.97
CA ALA A 181 11.70 -10.97 -18.12
C ALA A 181 12.04 -9.52 -17.76
N LEU A 182 11.97 -8.58 -18.72
CA LEU A 182 12.17 -7.15 -18.47
C LEU A 182 11.12 -6.59 -17.52
N ALA A 183 9.85 -6.98 -17.64
CA ALA A 183 8.80 -6.53 -16.72
C ALA A 183 9.03 -7.05 -15.29
N VAL A 184 9.47 -8.31 -15.14
CA VAL A 184 9.83 -8.90 -13.84
C VAL A 184 11.05 -8.21 -13.25
N VAL A 185 12.11 -8.01 -14.03
CA VAL A 185 13.34 -7.33 -13.59
C VAL A 185 13.04 -5.86 -13.22
N ALA A 186 12.21 -5.16 -13.99
CA ALA A 186 11.79 -3.81 -13.65
C ALA A 186 11.02 -3.77 -12.32
N SER A 187 10.12 -4.73 -12.09
CA SER A 187 9.35 -4.84 -10.85
C SER A 187 10.25 -5.18 -9.64
N ALA A 188 11.21 -6.10 -9.82
CA ALA A 188 12.20 -6.42 -8.79
C ALA A 188 13.11 -5.21 -8.50
N GLY A 189 13.50 -4.47 -9.53
CA GLY A 189 14.28 -3.23 -9.40
C GLY A 189 13.56 -2.17 -8.58
N LEU A 190 12.24 -2.02 -8.74
CA LEU A 190 11.43 -1.14 -7.89
C LEU A 190 11.43 -1.59 -6.43
N GLN A 191 11.24 -2.89 -6.16
CA GLN A 191 11.31 -3.40 -4.79
C GLN A 191 12.68 -3.20 -4.13
N LEU A 192 13.77 -3.37 -4.88
CA LEU A 192 15.12 -3.12 -4.38
C LEU A 192 15.34 -1.63 -4.10
N ARG A 193 14.89 -0.75 -5.02
CA ARG A 193 15.03 0.70 -4.91
C ARG A 193 14.25 1.27 -3.72
N PHE A 194 13.06 0.76 -3.47
CA PHE A 194 12.19 1.18 -2.37
C PHE A 194 12.20 0.20 -1.18
N GLY A 195 13.24 -0.64 -1.07
CA GLY A 195 13.41 -1.56 0.04
C GLY A 195 13.39 -0.82 1.39
N GLY A 196 12.49 -1.19 2.29
CA GLY A 196 12.26 -0.48 3.57
C GLY A 196 11.39 0.78 3.46
N TYR A 197 11.04 1.20 2.23
CA TYR A 197 10.25 2.41 1.92
C TYR A 197 9.16 2.13 0.88
N ALA A 198 8.53 0.96 0.93
CA ALA A 198 7.56 0.52 -0.09
C ALA A 198 6.34 1.46 -0.27
N LEU A 199 5.96 2.20 0.77
CA LEU A 199 4.89 3.20 0.70
C LEU A 199 5.29 4.47 -0.08
N SER A 200 6.59 4.63 -0.36
CA SER A 200 7.16 5.68 -1.21
C SER A 200 7.24 5.27 -2.69
N GLU A 201 6.84 4.04 -3.03
CA GLU A 201 6.87 3.55 -4.41
C GLU A 201 5.71 4.14 -5.23
N TYR A 202 6.04 5.09 -6.10
CA TYR A 202 5.15 5.59 -7.15
C TYR A 202 5.75 5.28 -8.51
N ASN A 203 4.90 4.88 -9.45
CA ASN A 203 5.32 4.53 -10.79
C ASN A 203 5.57 5.77 -11.68
N ALA A 204 6.01 5.53 -12.92
CA ALA A 204 6.32 6.59 -13.86
C ALA A 204 5.12 7.47 -14.26
N LEU A 205 3.87 7.01 -14.15
CA LEU A 205 2.68 7.80 -14.48
C LEU A 205 2.46 8.96 -13.49
N ALA A 206 2.93 8.80 -12.25
CA ALA A 206 2.98 9.90 -11.28
C ALA A 206 4.31 10.66 -11.30
N GLY A 207 5.21 10.38 -12.24
CA GLY A 207 6.55 10.96 -12.28
C GLY A 207 7.48 10.42 -11.18
N GLY A 208 7.24 9.18 -10.73
CA GLY A 208 7.95 8.59 -9.59
C GLY A 208 7.60 9.26 -8.26
N LEU A 209 8.35 8.96 -7.20
CA LEU A 209 8.14 9.54 -5.88
C LEU A 209 8.21 11.07 -5.90
N ARG A 210 9.17 11.64 -6.62
CA ARG A 210 9.32 13.10 -6.75
C ARG A 210 8.09 13.74 -7.41
N GLY A 211 7.59 13.18 -8.50
CA GLY A 211 6.40 13.70 -9.17
C GLY A 211 5.15 13.59 -8.30
N ALA A 212 4.92 12.41 -7.70
CA ALA A 212 3.78 12.18 -6.83
C ALA A 212 3.74 13.17 -5.66
N THR A 213 4.89 13.40 -5.03
CA THR A 213 4.98 14.30 -3.88
C THR A 213 4.85 15.77 -4.27
N ALA A 214 5.36 16.16 -5.44
CA ALA A 214 5.12 17.49 -6.01
C ALA A 214 3.63 17.73 -6.31
N THR A 215 2.93 16.70 -6.79
CA THR A 215 1.48 16.71 -7.03
C THR A 215 0.66 16.60 -5.74
N GLY A 216 1.30 16.41 -4.58
CA GLY A 216 0.63 16.39 -3.30
C GLY A 216 0.08 15.03 -2.91
N PHE A 217 0.80 13.96 -3.21
CA PHE A 217 0.67 12.65 -2.57
C PHE A 217 1.67 12.50 -1.43
N GLU A 218 1.44 11.50 -0.57
CA GLU A 218 2.35 11.20 0.54
C GLU A 218 3.72 10.74 0.08
N ARG A 219 4.74 11.12 0.84
CA ARG A 219 6.10 10.59 0.67
C ARG A 219 6.22 9.23 1.32
N GLN A 220 5.70 9.15 2.54
CA GLN A 220 5.72 8.03 3.45
C GLN A 220 4.73 8.37 4.57
N TYR A 221 4.11 7.39 5.20
CA TYR A 221 3.17 7.64 6.28
C TYR A 221 3.06 6.41 7.21
N TYR A 222 2.65 6.61 8.45
CA TYR A 222 2.54 5.54 9.48
C TYR A 222 3.88 4.94 9.91
N ASP A 223 4.99 5.53 9.43
CA ASP A 223 6.37 5.30 9.84
C ASP A 223 6.56 3.94 10.49
N ILE A 224 6.40 2.91 9.66
CA ILE A 224 6.46 1.55 10.13
C ILE A 224 7.95 1.21 10.25
N ALA A 225 8.56 1.94 11.18
CA ALA A 225 9.75 1.63 11.89
C ALA A 225 10.97 1.81 10.98
N PHE A 226 11.37 3.05 10.69
CA PHE A 226 12.63 3.38 9.99
C PHE A 226 13.83 2.71 10.69
N ARG A 227 14.17 1.49 10.27
CA ARG A 227 15.25 0.69 10.87
C ARG A 227 16.60 1.38 10.75
N ASP A 228 16.79 2.11 9.66
CA ASP A 228 17.98 2.94 9.44
C ASP A 228 18.00 4.16 10.38
N LEU A 229 16.87 4.77 10.70
CA LEU A 229 16.82 5.80 11.76
C LEU A 229 17.17 5.21 13.13
N VAL A 230 16.69 4.00 13.45
CA VAL A 230 17.05 3.31 14.70
C VAL A 230 18.54 3.01 14.75
N ALA A 231 19.11 2.48 13.66
CA ALA A 231 20.56 2.24 13.55
C ALA A 231 21.35 3.55 13.73
N TRP A 232 20.94 4.61 13.04
CA TRP A 232 21.58 5.92 13.15
C TRP A 232 21.53 6.45 14.58
N LEU A 233 20.38 6.37 15.25
CA LEU A 233 20.23 6.82 16.63
C LEU A 233 21.14 6.03 17.58
N ASN A 234 21.31 4.72 17.38
CA ASN A 234 22.18 3.93 18.23
C ASN A 234 23.65 4.36 18.12
N GLU A 235 24.09 4.64 16.91
CA GLU A 235 25.48 4.98 16.58
C GLU A 235 25.82 6.43 16.93
N HIS A 236 24.92 7.38 16.66
CA HIS A 236 25.22 8.81 16.68
C HIS A 236 24.57 9.58 17.83
N ALA A 237 23.46 9.08 18.41
CA ALA A 237 22.78 9.84 19.45
C ALA A 237 23.61 9.85 20.74
N PRO A 238 23.66 10.99 21.46
CA PRO A 238 24.40 11.09 22.72
C PRO A 238 23.88 10.10 23.77
N LYS A 239 24.68 9.86 24.81
CA LYS A 239 24.23 9.05 25.95
C LYS A 239 23.01 9.71 26.62
N ASN A 240 22.00 8.90 26.95
CA ASN A 240 20.70 9.31 27.47
C ASN A 240 19.94 10.29 26.55
N ALA A 241 20.08 10.14 25.23
CA ALA A 241 19.47 11.02 24.24
C ALA A 241 17.96 11.15 24.44
N ARG A 242 17.48 12.40 24.49
CA ARG A 242 16.06 12.71 24.49
C ARG A 242 15.60 13.08 23.09
N VAL A 243 14.64 12.34 22.57
CA VAL A 243 14.21 12.36 21.17
C VAL A 243 12.74 12.74 21.09
N HIS A 244 12.33 13.52 20.09
CA HIS A 244 10.91 13.83 19.84
C HIS A 244 10.57 13.70 18.36
N PHE A 245 9.40 13.17 18.04
CA PHE A 245 8.97 12.95 16.66
C PHE A 245 7.89 13.94 16.23
N LEU A 246 8.09 14.54 15.06
CA LEU A 246 7.15 15.44 14.41
C LEU A 246 6.73 14.86 13.05
N PRO A 247 5.47 15.03 12.63
CA PRO A 247 4.36 15.61 13.40
C PRO A 247 3.68 14.59 14.33
N ASN A 248 4.05 13.31 14.31
CA ASN A 248 3.21 12.24 14.84
C ASN A 248 3.75 11.50 16.09
N ASN A 249 4.17 12.21 17.13
CA ASN A 249 4.87 11.63 18.29
C ASN A 249 4.22 10.41 18.95
N TRP A 250 2.88 10.35 18.98
CA TRP A 250 2.16 9.32 19.72
C TRP A 250 2.37 7.90 19.15
N GLU A 251 2.55 7.76 17.83
CA GLU A 251 2.84 6.46 17.21
C GLU A 251 4.22 5.95 17.64
N TYR A 252 5.21 6.83 17.73
CA TYR A 252 6.59 6.49 18.08
C TYR A 252 6.79 6.14 19.54
N VAL A 253 6.03 6.76 20.45
CA VAL A 253 6.02 6.37 21.86
C VAL A 253 5.70 4.88 22.02
N ARG A 254 4.87 4.31 21.12
CA ARG A 254 4.59 2.87 21.08
C ARG A 254 5.66 2.10 20.31
N THR A 255 5.96 2.48 19.07
CA THR A 255 6.86 1.72 18.19
C THR A 255 8.28 1.61 18.76
N TYR A 256 8.82 2.68 19.37
CA TYR A 256 10.17 2.66 19.95
C TYR A 256 10.28 1.80 21.22
N LYS A 257 9.16 1.56 21.93
CA LYS A 257 9.15 0.59 23.03
C LYS A 257 9.37 -0.83 22.50
N TRP A 258 8.81 -1.16 21.34
CA TRP A 258 9.03 -2.46 20.71
C TRP A 258 10.46 -2.64 20.24
N TYR A 259 11.07 -1.61 19.64
CA TYR A 259 12.48 -1.67 19.27
C TYR A 259 13.41 -1.86 20.46
N ARG A 260 13.12 -1.17 21.57
CA ARG A 260 13.86 -1.37 22.82
C ARG A 260 13.69 -2.79 23.36
N GLN A 261 12.45 -3.28 23.44
CA GLN A 261 12.16 -4.66 23.88
C GLN A 261 12.83 -5.71 23.00
N GLY A 262 12.98 -5.45 21.71
CA GLY A 262 13.68 -6.31 20.76
C GLY A 262 15.21 -6.18 20.78
N GLY A 263 15.78 -5.26 21.58
CA GLY A 263 17.21 -4.99 21.60
C GLY A 263 17.75 -4.26 20.36
N GLU A 264 16.87 -3.75 19.49
CA GLU A 264 17.26 -3.03 18.28
C GLU A 264 17.58 -1.55 18.55
N LEU A 265 17.06 -0.98 19.64
CA LEU A 265 17.33 0.40 20.06
C LEU A 265 17.97 0.38 21.45
N ARG A 266 19.01 1.19 21.66
CA ARG A 266 19.64 1.40 22.97
C ARG A 266 18.62 1.79 24.05
N ASP A 267 18.75 1.18 25.23
CA ASP A 267 17.84 1.37 26.36
C ASP A 267 17.83 2.80 26.93
N ASP A 268 18.92 3.54 26.73
CA ASP A 268 19.10 4.89 27.26
C ASP A 268 18.42 5.98 26.42
N ILE A 269 18.00 5.68 25.19
CA ILE A 269 17.32 6.65 24.31
C ILE A 269 15.87 6.82 24.74
N GLN A 270 15.44 8.05 25.03
CA GLN A 270 14.12 8.36 25.57
C GLN A 270 13.27 9.17 24.59
N VAL A 271 12.08 8.68 24.24
CA VAL A 271 11.10 9.44 23.48
C VAL A 271 10.35 10.38 24.42
N THR A 272 10.45 11.68 24.17
CA THR A 272 9.86 12.75 24.97
C THR A 272 8.46 13.12 24.49
N GLN A 273 7.64 13.64 25.39
CA GLN A 273 6.26 14.05 25.07
C GLN A 273 6.18 15.41 24.38
N ALA A 274 7.18 16.28 24.59
CA ALA A 274 7.19 17.64 24.06
C ALA A 274 8.54 17.99 23.39
N PRO A 275 8.53 18.74 22.26
CA PRO A 275 9.76 19.11 21.54
C PRO A 275 10.79 19.83 22.42
N GLY A 276 10.34 20.68 23.35
CA GLY A 276 11.22 21.48 24.21
C GLY A 276 12.08 20.66 25.19
N GLN A 277 11.73 19.39 25.42
CA GLN A 277 12.49 18.45 26.26
C GLN A 277 13.57 17.70 25.47
N ALA A 278 13.49 17.72 24.14
CA ALA A 278 14.35 16.94 23.27
C ALA A 278 15.71 17.59 23.05
N GLN A 279 16.71 16.73 22.84
CA GLN A 279 18.01 17.10 22.27
C GLN A 279 17.99 16.89 20.75
N LEU A 280 17.24 15.89 20.29
CA LEU A 280 17.05 15.56 18.87
C LEU A 280 15.57 15.62 18.51
N ILE A 281 15.23 16.30 17.43
CA ILE A 281 13.89 16.28 16.83
C ILE A 281 13.94 15.53 15.52
N ILE A 282 13.09 14.53 15.36
CA ILE A 282 12.97 13.74 14.14
C ILE A 282 11.74 14.27 13.41
N VAL A 283 11.92 14.73 12.18
CA VAL A 283 10.83 15.14 11.31
C VAL A 283 10.61 14.02 10.31
N THR A 284 9.43 13.39 10.28
CA THR A 284 9.15 12.18 9.47
C THR A 284 8.49 12.50 8.13
N HIS A 285 8.55 13.77 7.74
CA HIS A 285 8.00 14.35 6.51
C HIS A 285 6.58 13.91 6.09
N GLU A 286 5.71 13.65 7.06
CA GLU A 286 4.30 13.27 6.85
C GLU A 286 3.40 14.49 6.59
N ARG A 287 3.06 14.73 5.32
CA ARG A 287 2.33 15.94 4.90
C ARG A 287 0.83 15.90 5.22
N ARG A 288 0.25 14.72 5.46
CA ARG A 288 -1.14 14.53 5.93
C ARG A 288 -1.48 15.23 7.23
N PHE A 289 -0.48 15.59 8.04
CA PHE A 289 -0.73 16.39 9.23
C PHE A 289 -0.74 17.86 8.85
N ALA A 290 -1.87 18.54 9.02
CA ALA A 290 -2.02 19.96 8.67
C ALA A 290 -0.95 20.86 9.33
N ARG A 291 -0.46 20.47 10.52
CA ARG A 291 0.60 21.17 11.24
C ARG A 291 2.00 21.00 10.67
N TYR A 292 2.23 20.02 9.78
CA TYR A 292 3.56 19.67 9.27
C TYR A 292 4.36 20.87 8.74
N GLY A 293 3.71 21.75 7.96
CA GLY A 293 4.35 22.96 7.44
C GLY A 293 4.79 23.93 8.55
N ASN A 294 3.96 24.10 9.58
CA ASN A 294 4.28 24.92 10.74
C ASN A 294 5.39 24.29 11.58
N ASP A 295 5.34 22.98 11.79
CA ASP A 295 6.38 22.21 12.49
C ASP A 295 7.73 22.40 11.80
N LEU A 296 7.79 22.32 10.47
CA LEU A 296 9.01 22.61 9.70
C LEU A 296 9.50 24.05 9.89
N LEU A 297 8.62 25.04 9.72
CA LEU A 297 8.99 26.46 9.84
C LEU A 297 9.51 26.80 11.24
N GLN A 298 8.90 26.23 12.28
CA GLN A 298 9.30 26.46 13.67
C GLN A 298 10.69 25.88 13.98
N HIS A 299 11.02 24.75 13.37
CA HIS A 299 12.24 24.00 13.67
C HIS A 299 13.36 24.18 12.64
N ARG A 300 13.14 24.93 11.54
CA ARG A 300 14.14 25.20 10.49
C ARG A 300 15.45 25.85 10.95
N LYS A 301 15.44 26.46 12.15
CA LYS A 301 16.61 27.11 12.75
C LYS A 301 17.63 26.11 13.32
N TYR A 302 17.21 24.86 13.51
CA TYR A 302 18.06 23.80 14.05
C TYR A 302 18.90 23.17 12.95
N GLU A 303 20.11 22.75 13.31
CA GLU A 303 21.03 22.06 12.41
C GLU A 303 20.48 20.68 12.04
N VAL A 304 20.50 20.34 10.75
CA VAL A 304 20.16 18.99 10.25
C VAL A 304 21.40 18.12 10.37
N LEU A 305 21.35 17.12 11.27
CA LEU A 305 22.45 16.16 11.47
C LEU A 305 22.45 15.03 10.46
N GLU A 306 21.25 14.61 10.05
CA GLU A 306 21.03 13.52 9.10
C GLU A 306 19.72 13.77 8.36
N GLU A 307 19.69 13.43 7.08
CA GLU A 307 18.48 13.45 6.28
C GLU A 307 18.43 12.22 5.38
N LYS A 308 17.42 11.38 5.61
CA LYS A 308 17.16 10.26 4.73
C LYS A 308 16.40 10.72 3.50
N VAL A 309 17.04 10.53 2.36
CA VAL A 309 16.47 10.82 1.05
C VAL A 309 16.25 9.52 0.27
N VAL A 310 15.06 9.39 -0.31
CA VAL A 310 14.73 8.34 -1.29
C VAL A 310 14.30 9.07 -2.56
N ASP A 311 14.93 8.77 -3.70
CA ASP A 311 14.60 9.41 -4.99
C ASP A 311 14.55 10.94 -4.95
N SER A 312 15.54 11.55 -4.29
CA SER A 312 15.62 13.00 -4.09
C SER A 312 14.45 13.60 -3.29
N VAL A 313 13.69 12.77 -2.57
CA VAL A 313 12.62 13.18 -1.66
C VAL A 313 13.02 12.86 -0.22
N PRO A 314 13.06 13.86 0.68
CA PRO A 314 13.39 13.61 2.08
C PRO A 314 12.22 12.92 2.78
N ILE A 315 12.54 11.79 3.42
CA ILE A 315 11.61 10.92 4.15
C ILE A 315 11.63 11.23 5.63
N TRP A 316 12.81 11.37 6.22
CA TRP A 316 12.95 11.88 7.57
C TRP A 316 14.24 12.65 7.77
N SER A 317 14.26 13.57 8.72
CA SER A 317 15.45 14.35 9.08
C SER A 317 15.62 14.41 10.59
N VAL A 318 16.87 14.40 11.06
CA VAL A 318 17.25 14.56 12.47
C VAL A 318 17.79 15.96 12.69
N LEU A 319 17.14 16.71 13.57
CA LEU A 319 17.49 18.08 13.92
C LEU A 319 18.14 18.14 15.31
N LYS A 320 19.24 18.86 15.43
CA LYS A 320 19.91 19.13 16.71
C LYS A 320 19.32 20.35 17.40
N VAL A 321 18.73 20.13 18.58
CA VAL A 321 18.09 21.19 19.38
C VAL A 321 19.02 21.73 20.46
N ARG A 322 19.80 20.85 21.10
CA ARG A 322 20.70 21.16 22.22
C ARG A 322 22.02 20.41 22.10
#